data_AF-E1RDY1-F1
#
_entry.id   AF-E1RDY1-F1
#
_cell.length_a   1.000
_cell.length_b   1.000
_cell.length_c   1.000
_cell.angle_alpha   90.00
_cell.angle_beta   90.00
_cell.angle_gamma   90.00
#
_symmetry.space_group_name_H-M   'P 1'
#
loop_
_entity.id
_entity.type
_entity.pdbx_description
1 polymer ?
#
loop_
_entity_poly.entity_id
_entity_poly.type
_entity_poly.pdbx_seq_one_letter_code
_entity_poly.pdbx_strand_id
1 'polypeptide(L)'
;MGAEEQAAFFLTEIHEKFRNNVTEIKEITGVLQDLKKDLEKMDSLGEKEIKFGISGVGNSLDFLAKRLDDAADFFEFYLGNESSVNVVLLERDAYMKINQILRWNKVDVRELKRWVEELEEIAGDLKRNPHDLLNFRKLPTIDIPDAAIKYPVWAIDKSGYCLAGSDYSEIIHIDEVLEEMESGNVPFPVHSVSTR
;
A
#
# COMPACT_ATOMS: atom_id res chain seq x y z
N MET A 1 -19.41 14.65 3.96
CA MET A 1 -18.81 13.36 4.31
C MET A 1 -17.37 13.61 4.67
N GLY A 2 -17.00 13.40 5.93
CA GLY A 2 -15.62 13.57 6.40
C GLY A 2 -14.68 12.49 5.85
N ALA A 3 -13.36 12.69 5.94
CA ALA A 3 -12.37 11.72 5.46
C ALA A 3 -12.52 10.35 6.17
N GLU A 4 -12.82 10.35 7.46
CA GLU A 4 -13.10 9.14 8.25
C GLU A 4 -14.35 8.39 7.77
N GLU A 5 -15.43 9.11 7.46
CA GLU A 5 -16.68 8.51 6.94
C GLU A 5 -16.47 7.90 5.54
N GLN A 6 -15.62 8.54 4.71
CA GLN A 6 -15.22 8.00 3.42
C GLN A 6 -14.41 6.72 3.58
N ALA A 7 -13.41 6.71 4.47
CA ALA A 7 -12.60 5.53 4.75
C ALA A 7 -13.47 4.36 5.26
N ALA A 8 -14.37 4.62 6.22
CA ALA A 8 -15.30 3.63 6.75
C ALA A 8 -16.26 3.07 5.69
N PHE A 9 -16.73 3.92 4.77
CA PHE A 9 -17.57 3.50 3.65
C PHE A 9 -16.81 2.58 2.68
N PHE A 10 -15.61 2.99 2.26
CA PHE A 10 -14.76 2.18 1.38
C PHE A 10 -14.36 0.85 2.02
N LEU A 11 -14.08 0.85 3.32
CA LEU A 11 -13.78 -0.37 4.10
C LEU A 11 -14.95 -1.36 4.03
N THR A 12 -16.16 -0.87 4.26
CA THR A 12 -17.37 -1.69 4.22
C THR A 12 -17.60 -2.29 2.83
N GLU A 13 -17.45 -1.48 1.78
CA GLU A 13 -17.61 -1.93 0.39
C GLU A 13 -16.56 -2.97 -0.02
N ILE A 14 -15.31 -2.82 0.44
CA ILE A 14 -14.24 -3.78 0.16
C ILE A 14 -14.46 -5.09 0.92
N HIS A 15 -14.87 -5.03 2.18
CA HIS A 15 -15.26 -6.22 2.94
C HIS A 15 -16.43 -6.96 2.29
N GLU A 16 -17.41 -6.22 1.77
CA GLU A 16 -18.53 -6.81 1.05
C GLU A 16 -18.10 -7.45 -0.27
N LYS A 17 -17.32 -6.74 -1.10
CA LYS A 17 -16.75 -7.31 -2.34
C LYS A 17 -15.88 -8.54 -2.08
N PHE A 18 -15.09 -8.50 -1.01
CA PHE A 18 -14.29 -9.64 -0.58
C PHE A 18 -15.17 -10.84 -0.23
N ARG A 19 -16.17 -10.66 0.62
CA ARG A 19 -17.13 -11.71 0.98
C ARG A 19 -17.82 -12.28 -0.25
N ASN A 20 -18.28 -11.41 -1.15
CA ASN A 20 -18.93 -11.81 -2.39
C ASN A 20 -17.99 -12.66 -3.26
N ASN A 21 -16.74 -12.25 -3.43
CA ASN A 21 -15.75 -13.02 -4.21
C ASN A 21 -15.48 -14.40 -3.58
N VAL A 22 -15.38 -14.51 -2.25
CA VAL A 22 -15.21 -15.80 -1.57
C VAL A 22 -16.45 -16.69 -1.79
N THR A 23 -17.65 -16.11 -1.69
CA THR A 23 -18.90 -16.81 -1.99
C THR A 23 -18.93 -17.31 -3.43
N GLU A 24 -18.60 -16.47 -4.41
CA GLU A 24 -18.53 -16.85 -5.83
C GLU A 24 -17.53 -17.99 -6.09
N ILE A 25 -16.35 -17.95 -5.45
CA ILE A 25 -15.38 -19.06 -5.56
C ILE A 25 -15.97 -20.36 -5.02
N LYS A 26 -16.64 -20.34 -3.86
CA LYS A 26 -17.28 -21.52 -3.27
C LYS A 26 -18.42 -22.05 -4.15
N GLU A 27 -19.20 -21.17 -4.79
CA GLU A 27 -20.24 -21.55 -5.75
C GLU A 27 -19.65 -22.24 -6.98
N ILE A 28 -18.58 -21.69 -7.56
CA ILE A 28 -17.86 -22.31 -8.70
C ILE A 28 -17.30 -23.68 -8.31
N THR A 29 -16.70 -23.80 -7.12
CA THR A 29 -16.22 -25.08 -6.58
C THR A 29 -17.36 -26.11 -6.52
N GLY A 30 -18.54 -25.69 -6.05
CA GLY A 30 -19.74 -26.55 -6.02
C GLY A 30 -20.16 -27.01 -7.42
N VAL A 31 -20.18 -26.10 -8.40
CA VAL A 31 -20.48 -26.44 -9.81
C VAL A 31 -19.50 -27.47 -10.38
N LEU A 32 -18.20 -27.33 -10.10
CA LEU A 32 -17.20 -28.29 -10.54
C LEU A 32 -17.39 -29.68 -9.91
N GLN A 33 -17.75 -29.72 -8.63
CA GLN A 33 -18.06 -30.98 -7.93
C GLN A 33 -19.32 -31.66 -8.49
N ASP A 34 -20.35 -30.88 -8.84
CA ASP A 34 -21.57 -31.42 -9.44
C ASP A 34 -21.34 -31.91 -10.87
N LEU A 35 -20.57 -31.17 -11.68
CA LEU A 35 -20.12 -31.62 -13.00
C LEU A 35 -19.36 -32.95 -12.93
N LYS A 36 -18.52 -33.12 -11.91
CA LYS A 36 -17.82 -34.39 -11.68
C LYS A 36 -18.81 -35.52 -11.37
N LYS A 37 -19.77 -35.31 -10.46
CA LYS A 37 -20.79 -36.32 -10.14
C LYS A 37 -21.58 -36.73 -11.37
N ASP A 38 -21.89 -35.78 -12.25
CA ASP A 38 -22.60 -36.07 -13.50
C ASP A 38 -21.73 -36.87 -14.48
N LEU A 39 -20.44 -36.55 -14.59
CA LEU A 39 -19.46 -37.35 -15.35
C LEU A 39 -19.32 -38.78 -14.81
N GLU A 40 -19.29 -38.97 -13.49
CA GLU A 40 -19.24 -40.29 -12.86
C GLU A 40 -20.48 -41.14 -13.18
N LYS A 41 -21.67 -40.53 -13.27
CA LYS A 41 -22.88 -41.24 -13.72
C LYS A 41 -22.76 -41.72 -15.17
N MET A 42 -22.11 -40.92 -16.02
CA MET A 42 -21.86 -41.25 -17.43
C MET A 42 -20.80 -42.35 -17.62
N ASP A 43 -19.93 -42.59 -16.63
CA ASP A 43 -18.90 -43.65 -16.69
C ASP A 43 -19.52 -45.04 -16.90
N SER A 44 -20.74 -45.26 -16.39
CA SER A 44 -21.48 -46.51 -16.56
C SER A 44 -21.98 -46.77 -17.99
N LEU A 45 -21.97 -45.77 -18.87
CA LEU A 45 -22.60 -45.80 -20.20
C LEU A 45 -21.61 -45.86 -21.36
N GLY A 46 -20.30 -45.70 -21.11
CA GLY A 46 -19.28 -45.53 -22.15
C GLY A 46 -18.44 -46.77 -22.48
N GLU A 47 -17.95 -46.83 -23.73
CA GLU A 47 -16.88 -47.74 -24.14
C GLU A 47 -15.53 -47.37 -23.49
N LYS A 48 -14.54 -48.25 -23.58
CA LYS A 48 -13.26 -48.15 -22.84
C LYS A 48 -12.52 -46.81 -23.03
N GLU A 49 -12.59 -46.23 -24.22
CA GLU A 49 -11.96 -44.94 -24.55
C GLU A 49 -12.72 -43.75 -23.96
N ILE A 50 -14.05 -43.82 -23.93
CA ILE A 50 -14.92 -42.82 -23.29
C ILE A 50 -14.68 -42.81 -21.78
N LYS A 51 -14.53 -43.98 -21.15
CA LYS A 51 -14.20 -44.10 -19.71
C LYS A 51 -12.87 -43.46 -19.34
N PHE A 52 -11.85 -43.63 -20.19
CA PHE A 52 -10.55 -43.00 -19.98
C PHE A 52 -10.66 -41.46 -20.05
N GLY A 53 -11.41 -40.94 -21.03
CA GLY A 53 -11.70 -39.51 -21.14
C GLY A 53 -12.47 -38.96 -19.93
N ILE A 54 -13.54 -39.65 -19.51
CA ILE A 54 -14.33 -39.30 -18.32
C ILE A 54 -13.45 -39.24 -17.07
N SER A 55 -12.59 -40.23 -16.88
CA SER A 55 -11.65 -40.27 -15.75
C SER A 55 -10.66 -39.11 -15.77
N GLY A 56 -10.10 -38.77 -16.94
CA GLY A 56 -9.16 -37.65 -17.09
C GLY A 56 -9.81 -36.30 -16.80
N VAL A 57 -11.03 -36.08 -17.29
CA VAL A 57 -11.81 -34.86 -17.02
C VAL A 57 -12.21 -34.80 -15.54
N GLY A 58 -12.70 -35.91 -14.97
CA GLY A 58 -13.07 -35.99 -13.56
C GLY A 58 -11.91 -35.64 -12.61
N ASN A 59 -10.72 -36.17 -12.87
CA ASN A 59 -9.51 -35.83 -12.11
C ASN A 59 -9.13 -34.34 -12.23
N SER A 60 -9.31 -33.75 -13.42
CA SER A 60 -9.03 -32.33 -13.66
C SER A 60 -10.03 -31.43 -12.92
N LEU A 61 -11.32 -31.80 -12.91
CA LEU A 61 -12.35 -31.10 -12.15
C LEU A 61 -12.08 -31.16 -10.65
N ASP A 62 -11.72 -32.33 -10.12
CA ASP A 62 -11.34 -32.50 -8.70
C ASP A 62 -10.15 -31.62 -8.32
N PHE A 63 -9.11 -31.61 -9.17
CA PHE A 63 -7.93 -30.80 -8.94
C PHE A 63 -8.27 -29.31 -8.91
N LEU A 64 -9.07 -28.83 -9.88
CA LEU A 64 -9.49 -27.44 -9.94
C LEU A 64 -10.39 -27.06 -8.77
N ALA A 65 -11.38 -27.89 -8.43
CA ALA A 65 -12.26 -27.67 -7.30
C ALA A 65 -11.45 -27.55 -6.00
N LYS A 66 -10.50 -28.46 -5.76
CA LYS A 66 -9.63 -28.40 -4.59
C LYS A 66 -8.78 -27.13 -4.54
N ARG A 67 -8.21 -26.71 -5.67
CA ARG A 67 -7.40 -25.47 -5.70
C ARG A 67 -8.22 -24.20 -5.45
N LEU A 68 -9.47 -24.17 -5.91
CA LEU A 68 -10.39 -23.08 -5.65
C LEU A 68 -10.83 -23.06 -4.18
N ASP A 69 -11.08 -24.24 -3.60
CA ASP A 69 -11.37 -24.39 -2.17
C ASP A 69 -10.19 -23.92 -1.30
N ASP A 70 -8.98 -24.40 -1.59
CA ASP A 70 -7.74 -23.96 -0.91
C ASP A 70 -7.55 -22.43 -1.01
N ALA A 71 -7.90 -21.83 -2.15
CA ALA A 71 -7.82 -20.38 -2.34
C ALA A 71 -8.89 -19.62 -1.55
N ALA A 72 -10.13 -20.12 -1.52
CA ALA A 72 -11.21 -19.56 -0.72
C ALA A 72 -10.87 -19.60 0.77
N ASP A 73 -10.35 -20.73 1.26
CA ASP A 73 -9.90 -20.89 2.64
C ASP A 73 -8.75 -19.96 2.98
N PHE A 74 -7.75 -19.83 2.09
CA PHE A 74 -6.66 -18.87 2.27
C PHE A 74 -7.18 -17.44 2.39
N PHE A 75 -8.09 -17.05 1.51
CA PHE A 75 -8.71 -15.73 1.52
C PHE A 75 -9.53 -15.52 2.79
N GLU A 76 -10.36 -16.47 3.19
CA GLU A 76 -11.17 -16.39 4.41
C GLU A 76 -10.29 -16.33 5.66
N PHE A 77 -9.20 -17.08 5.72
CA PHE A 77 -8.22 -16.98 6.79
C PHE A 77 -7.52 -15.62 6.84
N TYR A 78 -7.05 -15.13 5.69
CA TYR A 78 -6.21 -13.93 5.62
C TYR A 78 -7.03 -12.64 5.64
N LEU A 79 -8.27 -12.64 5.19
CA LEU A 79 -9.11 -11.44 5.03
C LEU A 79 -10.46 -11.54 5.75
N GLY A 80 -10.75 -12.67 6.40
CA GLY A 80 -11.94 -12.84 7.25
C GLY A 80 -11.85 -12.14 8.60
N ASN A 81 -10.68 -11.62 8.98
CA ASN A 81 -10.52 -10.76 10.15
C ASN A 81 -10.49 -9.29 9.71
N GLU A 82 -11.30 -8.43 10.34
CA GLU A 82 -11.33 -6.98 10.04
C GLU A 82 -9.93 -6.35 10.15
N SER A 83 -9.11 -6.84 11.07
CA SER A 83 -7.75 -6.33 11.26
C SER A 83 -6.82 -6.54 10.07
N SER A 84 -6.95 -7.64 9.32
CA SER A 84 -6.03 -7.96 8.23
C SER A 84 -6.40 -7.25 6.93
N VAL A 85 -7.70 -7.09 6.66
CA VAL A 85 -8.18 -6.20 5.58
C VAL A 85 -7.75 -4.76 5.83
N ASN A 86 -7.84 -4.29 7.09
CA ASN A 86 -7.33 -2.97 7.47
C ASN A 86 -5.84 -2.82 7.13
N VAL A 87 -5.01 -3.81 7.47
CA VAL A 87 -3.57 -3.78 7.14
C VAL A 87 -3.34 -3.71 5.64
N VAL A 88 -4.03 -4.53 4.83
CA VAL A 88 -3.87 -4.52 3.36
C VAL A 88 -4.24 -3.16 2.77
N LEU A 89 -5.25 -2.50 3.32
CA LEU A 89 -5.68 -1.18 2.85
C LEU A 89 -4.72 -0.07 3.27
N LEU A 90 -4.25 -0.10 4.52
CA LEU A 90 -3.22 0.81 5.00
C LEU A 90 -1.93 0.64 4.20
N GLU A 91 -1.54 -0.58 3.84
CA GLU A 91 -0.38 -0.82 2.96
C GLU A 91 -0.61 -0.23 1.56
N ARG A 92 -1.78 -0.45 0.96
CA ARG A 92 -2.15 0.19 -0.32
C ARG A 92 -2.07 1.72 -0.22
N ASP A 93 -2.64 2.30 0.83
CA ASP A 93 -2.72 3.75 1.01
C ASP A 93 -1.34 4.35 1.25
N ALA A 94 -0.48 3.68 2.02
CA ALA A 94 0.93 4.02 2.14
C ALA A 94 1.62 4.02 0.78
N TYR A 95 1.42 2.98 -0.05
CA TYR A 95 2.00 2.94 -1.41
C TYR A 95 1.49 4.07 -2.30
N MET A 96 0.20 4.39 -2.27
CA MET A 96 -0.37 5.50 -3.03
C MET A 96 0.20 6.83 -2.56
N LYS A 97 0.32 7.02 -1.24
CA LYS A 97 0.88 8.24 -0.63
C LYS A 97 2.35 8.43 -0.97
N ILE A 98 3.17 7.38 -0.87
CA ILE A 98 4.57 7.38 -1.30
C ILE A 98 4.68 7.81 -2.76
N ASN A 99 3.88 7.22 -3.65
CA ASN A 99 3.90 7.57 -5.07
C ASN A 99 3.49 9.03 -5.31
N GLN A 100 2.52 9.54 -4.56
CA GLN A 100 2.10 10.95 -4.61
C GLN A 100 3.25 11.88 -4.19
N ILE A 101 3.92 11.58 -3.07
CA ILE A 101 5.09 12.32 -2.58
C ILE A 101 6.22 12.32 -3.60
N LEU A 102 6.59 11.15 -4.14
CA LEU A 102 7.69 11.02 -5.10
C LEU A 102 7.42 11.69 -6.45
N ARG A 103 6.15 11.95 -6.79
CA ARG A 103 5.72 12.65 -8.00
C ARG A 103 5.38 14.12 -7.75
N TRP A 104 5.64 14.63 -6.55
CA TRP A 104 5.40 16.03 -6.23
C TRP A 104 6.05 16.96 -7.25
N ASN A 105 5.27 17.94 -7.72
CA ASN A 105 5.64 18.85 -8.81
C ASN A 105 6.47 20.08 -8.34
N LYS A 106 6.82 20.11 -7.05
CA LYS A 106 7.65 21.14 -6.41
C LYS A 106 7.00 22.53 -6.40
N VAL A 107 5.66 22.62 -6.43
CA VAL A 107 4.96 23.91 -6.52
C VAL A 107 4.78 24.55 -5.14
N ASP A 108 4.22 23.81 -4.19
CA ASP A 108 3.99 24.29 -2.82
C ASP A 108 4.42 23.22 -1.81
N VAL A 109 5.41 23.55 -0.99
CA VAL A 109 5.97 22.63 0.00
C VAL A 109 4.98 22.30 1.12
N ARG A 110 3.96 23.13 1.35
CA ARG A 110 2.92 22.87 2.36
C ARG A 110 2.07 21.65 1.99
N GLU A 111 1.87 21.40 0.70
CA GLU A 111 1.20 20.18 0.25
C GLU A 111 2.05 18.94 0.54
N LEU A 112 3.36 19.04 0.28
CA LEU A 112 4.30 17.96 0.57
C LEU A 112 4.31 17.64 2.07
N LYS A 113 4.38 18.67 2.93
CA LYS A 113 4.32 18.52 4.39
C LYS A 113 3.07 17.76 4.82
N ARG A 114 1.90 18.18 4.35
CA ARG A 114 0.63 17.50 4.66
C ARG A 114 0.66 16.03 4.23
N TRP A 115 1.20 15.71 3.05
CA TRP A 115 1.29 14.32 2.61
C TRP A 115 2.30 13.48 3.40
N VAL A 116 3.37 14.09 3.89
CA VAL A 116 4.31 13.45 4.82
C VAL A 116 3.61 13.13 6.13
N GLU A 117 2.90 14.08 6.73
CA GLU A 117 2.12 13.86 7.96
C GLU A 117 1.07 12.75 7.79
N GLU A 118 0.34 12.75 6.67
CA GLU A 118 -0.61 11.68 6.33
C GLU A 118 0.09 10.30 6.19
N LEU A 119 1.31 10.26 5.65
CA LEU A 119 2.10 9.02 5.57
C LEU A 119 2.56 8.55 6.96
N GLU A 120 2.91 9.48 7.85
CA GLU A 120 3.30 9.17 9.23
C GLU A 120 2.13 8.58 10.03
N GLU A 121 0.93 9.11 9.83
CA GLU A 121 -0.31 8.58 10.41
C GLU A 121 -0.56 7.13 9.95
N ILE A 122 -0.53 6.88 8.63
CA ILE A 122 -0.69 5.53 8.07
C ILE A 122 0.38 4.57 8.60
N ALA A 123 1.63 5.03 8.72
CA ALA A 123 2.72 4.22 9.26
C ALA A 123 2.49 3.87 10.74
N GLY A 124 1.96 4.83 11.52
CA GLY A 124 1.56 4.64 12.91
C GLY A 124 0.50 3.55 13.06
N ASP A 125 -0.52 3.57 12.21
CA ASP A 125 -1.58 2.55 12.18
C ASP A 125 -1.03 1.17 11.80
N LEU A 126 -0.06 1.13 10.88
CA LEU A 126 0.68 -0.08 10.50
C LEU A 126 1.71 -0.54 11.56
N LYS A 127 1.94 0.24 12.62
CA LYS A 127 2.99 0.03 13.61
C LYS A 127 4.39 -0.09 12.98
N ARG A 128 4.64 0.71 11.93
CA ARG A 128 5.93 0.79 11.22
C ARG A 128 6.55 2.17 11.39
N ASN A 129 7.87 2.24 11.26
CA ASN A 129 8.55 3.53 11.20
C ASN A 129 8.35 4.14 9.78
N PRO A 130 7.93 5.41 9.64
CA PRO A 130 7.81 6.08 8.34
C PRO A 130 9.09 6.02 7.51
N HIS A 131 10.27 6.05 8.15
CA HIS A 131 11.57 5.97 7.48
C HIS A 131 11.85 4.60 6.82
N ASP A 132 11.17 3.54 7.25
CA ASP A 132 11.24 2.23 6.59
C ASP A 132 10.41 2.21 5.30
N LEU A 133 9.41 3.09 5.20
CA LEU A 133 8.50 3.19 4.06
C LEU A 133 9.03 4.14 2.98
N LEU A 134 9.63 5.26 3.38
CA LEU A 134 10.14 6.29 2.48
C LEU A 134 11.51 6.80 2.95
N ASN A 135 12.47 6.86 2.02
CA ASN A 135 13.72 7.56 2.26
C ASN A 135 13.52 9.08 2.07
N PHE A 136 13.28 9.79 3.15
CA PHE A 136 13.04 11.25 3.15
C PHE A 136 14.22 12.09 2.63
N ARG A 137 15.45 11.56 2.61
CA ARG A 137 16.59 12.24 1.95
C ARG A 137 16.49 12.26 0.42
N LYS A 138 15.56 11.50 -0.15
CA LYS A 138 15.30 11.42 -1.60
C LYS A 138 13.99 12.09 -2.00
N LEU A 139 13.44 12.95 -1.14
CA LEU A 139 12.26 13.74 -1.50
C LEU A 139 12.54 14.55 -2.77
N PRO A 140 11.56 14.67 -3.69
CA PRO A 140 11.71 15.57 -4.82
C PRO A 140 11.92 17.00 -4.30
N THR A 141 12.96 17.66 -4.79
CA THR A 141 13.31 19.02 -4.38
C THR A 141 13.92 19.77 -5.55
N ILE A 142 13.92 21.11 -5.51
CA ILE A 142 14.89 21.89 -6.28
C ILE A 142 16.27 21.82 -5.61
N ASP A 143 17.31 22.32 -6.29
CA ASP A 143 18.67 22.27 -5.77
C ASP A 143 18.78 23.00 -4.42
N ILE A 144 19.28 22.29 -3.41
CA ILE A 144 19.52 22.83 -2.08
C ILE A 144 20.90 23.51 -2.09
N PRO A 145 21.00 24.81 -1.74
CA PRO A 145 22.30 25.49 -1.66
C PRO A 145 23.24 24.80 -0.68
N ASP A 146 24.52 24.66 -1.05
CA ASP A 146 25.54 24.03 -0.19
C ASP A 146 25.67 24.71 1.18
N ALA A 147 25.42 26.02 1.24
CA ALA A 147 25.43 26.80 2.48
C ALA A 147 24.36 26.34 3.49
N ALA A 148 23.26 25.74 3.01
CA ALA A 148 22.17 25.24 3.85
C ALA A 148 22.37 23.77 4.30
N ILE A 149 23.46 23.09 3.91
CA ILE A 149 23.67 21.64 4.18
C ILE A 149 23.61 21.26 5.66
N LYS A 150 23.99 22.16 6.58
CA LYS A 150 23.96 21.87 8.03
C LYS A 150 22.60 22.15 8.67
N TYR A 151 21.72 22.83 7.95
CA TYR A 151 20.34 22.99 8.35
C TYR A 151 19.56 21.75 7.91
N PRO A 152 18.62 21.21 8.73
CA PRO A 152 17.83 20.05 8.35
C PRO A 152 16.78 20.42 7.29
N VAL A 153 17.22 20.84 6.11
CA VAL A 153 16.38 21.07 4.93
C VAL A 153 16.22 19.76 4.18
N TRP A 154 14.97 19.35 3.98
CA TRP A 154 14.62 18.08 3.34
C TRP A 154 14.17 18.25 1.90
N ALA A 155 13.44 19.33 1.62
CA ALA A 155 12.98 19.68 0.29
C ALA A 155 12.74 21.19 0.16
N ILE A 156 12.82 21.71 -1.06
CA ILE A 156 12.55 23.10 -1.41
C ILE A 156 11.59 23.11 -2.60
N ASP A 157 10.58 23.99 -2.54
CA ASP A 157 9.70 24.26 -3.66
C ASP A 157 10.25 25.34 -4.62
N LYS A 158 9.57 25.52 -5.76
CA LYS A 158 9.96 26.50 -6.78
C LYS A 158 9.89 27.95 -6.31
N SER A 159 9.21 28.23 -5.21
CA SER A 159 9.06 29.57 -4.64
C SER A 159 10.12 29.85 -3.57
N GLY A 160 10.99 28.88 -3.26
CA GLY A 160 12.05 29.03 -2.27
C GLY A 160 11.65 28.63 -0.85
N TYR A 161 10.46 28.07 -0.63
CA TYR A 161 10.08 27.56 0.69
C TYR A 161 10.58 26.13 0.92
N CYS A 162 11.12 25.91 2.11
CA CYS A 162 11.73 24.68 2.55
C CYS A 162 10.80 23.89 3.47
N LEU A 163 10.82 22.56 3.32
CA LEU A 163 10.43 21.62 4.37
C LEU A 163 11.66 21.37 5.23
N ALA A 164 11.61 21.79 6.48
CA ALA A 164 12.75 21.77 7.37
C ALA A 164 12.39 21.24 8.78
N GLY A 165 13.39 21.26 9.66
CA GLY A 165 13.30 20.79 11.04
C GLY A 165 13.68 19.32 11.20
N SER A 166 13.95 18.88 12.43
CA SER A 166 14.32 17.48 12.73
C SER A 166 13.25 16.47 12.29
N ASP A 167 11.98 16.89 12.33
CA ASP A 167 10.81 16.03 12.14
C ASP A 167 9.91 16.53 11.00
N TYR A 168 10.48 17.21 9.99
CA TYR A 168 9.75 17.69 8.81
C TYR A 168 8.57 18.62 9.14
N SER A 169 8.61 19.31 10.29
CA SER A 169 7.48 20.03 10.87
C SER A 169 7.47 21.51 10.50
N GLU A 170 8.55 22.03 9.90
CA GLU A 170 8.75 23.46 9.69
C GLU A 170 8.69 23.84 8.22
N ILE A 171 8.05 24.99 7.96
CA ILE A 171 8.06 25.66 6.66
C ILE A 171 8.75 27.00 6.84
N ILE A 172 9.90 27.17 6.18
CA ILE A 172 10.74 28.37 6.28
C ILE A 172 11.25 28.75 4.89
N HIS A 173 11.49 30.03 4.62
CA HIS A 173 12.07 30.44 3.34
C HIS A 173 13.58 30.17 3.31
N ILE A 174 14.13 29.79 2.16
CA ILE A 174 15.56 29.47 2.03
C ILE A 174 16.46 30.65 2.42
N ASP A 175 16.05 31.88 2.12
CA ASP A 175 16.82 33.07 2.49
C ASP A 175 16.94 33.21 4.02
N GLU A 176 15.86 32.93 4.76
CA GLU A 176 15.89 32.95 6.23
C GLU A 176 16.81 31.86 6.78
N VAL A 177 16.79 30.66 6.18
CA VAL A 177 17.73 29.58 6.52
C VAL A 177 19.19 30.01 6.31
N LEU A 178 19.48 30.69 5.20
CA LEU A 178 20.83 31.18 4.91
C LEU A 178 21.26 32.26 5.91
N GLU A 179 20.37 33.17 6.31
CA GLU A 179 20.62 34.18 7.33
C GLU A 179 20.91 33.56 8.71
N GLU A 180 20.15 32.54 9.12
CA GLU A 180 20.38 31.80 10.37
C GLU A 180 21.75 31.11 10.36
N MET A 181 22.11 30.50 9.23
CA MET A 181 23.38 29.83 9.00
C MET A 181 24.57 30.80 9.04
N GLU A 182 24.45 31.98 8.42
CA GLU A 182 25.47 33.04 8.47
C GLU A 182 25.64 33.62 9.88
N SER A 183 24.53 33.75 10.61
CA SER A 183 24.50 34.25 11.99
C SER A 183 25.03 33.23 13.01
N GLY A 184 25.35 32.01 12.58
CA GLY A 184 25.82 30.92 13.44
C GLY A 184 24.74 30.34 14.36
N ASN A 185 23.48 30.70 14.14
CA ASN A 185 22.35 30.25 14.93
C ASN A 185 21.81 28.98 14.26
N VAL A 186 22.34 27.82 14.65
CA VAL A 186 21.86 26.53 14.13
C VAL A 186 20.91 25.93 15.19
N PRO A 187 19.58 26.01 14.99
CA PRO A 187 18.60 25.59 16.00
C PRO A 187 18.60 24.07 16.25
N PHE A 188 19.20 23.28 15.34
CA PHE A 188 19.18 21.82 15.40
C PHE A 188 20.58 21.23 15.55
N PRO A 189 20.73 20.10 16.28
CA PRO A 189 22.00 19.38 16.31
C PRO A 189 22.34 18.94 14.87
N VAL A 190 23.50 19.40 14.38
CA VAL A 190 23.99 19.03 13.05
C VAL A 190 24.11 17.51 13.01
N HIS A 191 23.21 16.83 12.29
CA HIS A 191 23.37 15.40 12.03
C HIS A 191 24.71 15.24 11.32
N SER A 192 25.58 14.38 11.86
CA SER A 192 26.89 14.14 11.29
C SER A 192 26.73 13.79 9.82
N VAL A 193 27.32 14.63 8.97
CA VAL A 193 27.45 14.36 7.55
C VAL A 193 28.30 13.09 7.47
N SER A 194 27.66 11.94 7.29
CA SER A 194 28.37 10.77 6.81
C SER A 194 28.75 11.09 5.37
N THR A 195 29.92 11.68 5.21
CA THR A 195 30.62 11.79 3.94
C THR A 195 30.62 10.42 3.26
N ARG A 196 30.23 10.42 1.98
CA ARG A 196 30.46 9.30 1.08
C ARG A 196 31.90 8.81 1.14
#